data_AF-A0A3M0YBQ5-F1
#
_entry.id   AF-A0A3M0YBQ5-F1
#
_cell.length_a   1.000
_cell.length_b   1.000
_cell.length_c   1.000
_cell.angle_alpha   90.00
_cell.angle_beta   90.00
_cell.angle_gamma   90.00
#
_symmetry.space_group_name_H-M   'P 1'
#
loop_
_entity.id
_entity.type
_entity.pdbx_description
1 polymer ?
#
loop_
_entity_poly.entity_id
_entity_poly.type
_entity_poly.pdbx_seq_one_letter_code
_entity_poly.pdbx_strand_id
1 'polypeptide(L)'
;MLQANPKALLIDIRSTMEYLFVGHPVGAIHIPWIDEPDWDVNPHFVTEVRKVLLGGATCVEGECVPVILICRSGKRSLEAGKALIADGIQE
;
A
#
# COMPACT_ATOMS: atom_id res chain seq x y z
N MET A 1 16.13 0.83 -2.81
CA MET A 1 15.20 -0.30 -2.56
C MET A 1 14.33 -0.60 -3.77
N LEU A 2 13.42 0.28 -4.22
CA LEU A 2 12.52 -0.02 -5.35
C LEU A 2 13.24 -0.33 -6.68
N GLN A 3 14.28 0.42 -7.04
CA GLN A 3 15.06 0.12 -8.25
C GLN A 3 15.92 -1.15 -8.13
N ALA A 4 16.22 -1.59 -6.91
CA ALA A 4 17.03 -2.78 -6.65
C ALA A 4 16.18 -4.06 -6.57
N ASN A 5 14.87 -3.94 -6.34
CA ASN A 5 13.93 -5.06 -6.33
C ASN A 5 12.71 -4.73 -7.22
N PRO A 6 12.74 -5.11 -8.51
CA PRO A 6 11.66 -4.82 -9.46
C PRO A 6 10.31 -5.44 -9.08
N LYS A 7 10.29 -6.44 -8.19
CA LYS A 7 9.06 -7.06 -7.71
C LYS A 7 8.39 -6.25 -6.60
N ALA A 8 9.12 -5.34 -5.95
CA ALA A 8 8.59 -4.57 -4.82
C ALA A 8 7.39 -3.71 -5.25
N LEU A 9 6.34 -3.72 -4.43
CA LEU A 9 5.12 -2.98 -4.67
C LEU A 9 5.18 -1.68 -3.88
N LEU A 10 5.08 -0.57 -4.61
CA LEU A 10 4.90 0.75 -4.02
C LEU A 10 3.40 1.07 -4.01
N ILE A 11 2.83 1.21 -2.82
CA ILE A 11 1.42 1.55 -2.63
C ILE A 11 1.32 2.97 -2.08
N ASP A 12 0.71 3.86 -2.85
CA ASP A 12 0.36 5.21 -2.40
C ASP A 12 -0.97 5.16 -1.67
N ILE A 13 -0.93 5.42 -0.37
CA ILE A 13 -2.10 5.32 0.52
C ILE A 13 -2.68 6.68 0.89
N ARG A 14 -2.23 7.74 0.20
CA ARG A 14 -2.80 9.08 0.32
C ARG A 14 -4.22 9.12 -0.24
N SER A 15 -4.94 10.21 0.04
CA SER A 15 -6.29 10.38 -0.51
C SER A 15 -6.26 10.44 -2.04
N THR A 16 -7.38 10.14 -2.69
CA THR A 16 -7.54 10.24 -4.14
C THR A 16 -7.17 11.65 -4.63
N MET A 17 -7.62 12.69 -3.92
CA MET A 17 -7.21 14.07 -4.24
C MET A 17 -5.69 14.29 -4.20
N GLU A 18 -4.99 13.77 -3.19
CA GLU A 18 -3.53 13.91 -3.10
C GLU A 18 -2.82 13.18 -4.25
N TYR A 19 -3.28 11.97 -4.60
CA TYR A 19 -2.70 11.16 -5.67
C TYR A 19 -2.87 11.80 -7.05
N LEU A 20 -4.06 12.36 -7.33
CA LEU A 20 -4.40 12.95 -8.63
C LEU A 20 -3.82 14.36 -8.82
N PHE A 21 -3.88 15.21 -7.79
CA PHE A 21 -3.60 16.65 -7.98
C PHE A 21 -2.21 17.09 -7.51
N VAL A 22 -1.57 16.38 -6.59
CA VAL A 22 -0.17 16.64 -6.20
C VAL A 22 0.80 15.85 -7.07
N GLY A 23 0.30 14.79 -7.72
CA GLY A 23 1.10 13.79 -8.40
C GLY A 23 1.54 12.66 -7.47
N HIS A 24 2.15 11.62 -8.05
CA HIS A 24 2.52 10.40 -7.35
C HIS A 24 3.77 9.77 -8.00
N PRO A 25 4.50 8.90 -7.29
CA PRO A 25 5.63 8.19 -7.88
C PRO A 25 5.19 7.28 -9.04
N VAL A 26 5.99 7.25 -10.11
CA VAL A 26 5.72 6.42 -11.28
C VAL A 26 5.66 4.95 -10.87
N GLY A 27 4.61 4.25 -11.30
CA GLY A 27 4.37 2.84 -10.97
C GLY A 27 3.78 2.58 -9.58
N ALA A 28 3.47 3.64 -8.81
CA ALA A 28 2.76 3.48 -7.54
C ALA A 28 1.30 3.08 -7.76
N ILE A 29 0.87 2.04 -7.05
CA ILE A 29 -0.52 1.59 -7.02
C ILE A 29 -1.26 2.41 -5.97
N HIS A 30 -2.40 3.00 -6.33
CA HIS A 30 -3.19 3.82 -5.43
C HIS A 30 -4.23 2.98 -4.68
N ILE A 31 -4.13 2.94 -3.35
CA ILE A 31 -5.12 2.33 -2.45
C ILE A 31 -5.22 3.24 -1.23
N PRO A 32 -6.22 4.13 -1.15
CA PRO A 32 -6.28 5.11 -0.08
C PRO A 32 -6.55 4.44 1.28
N TRP A 33 -5.80 4.86 2.30
CA TRP A 33 -6.04 4.42 3.68
C TRP A 33 -7.23 5.13 4.31
N ILE A 34 -7.37 6.42 4.00
CA ILE A 34 -8.48 7.30 4.41
C ILE A 34 -8.78 8.17 3.21
N ASP A 35 -10.05 8.35 2.86
CA ASP A 35 -10.45 9.12 1.69
C ASP A 35 -11.76 9.90 1.88
N GLU A 36 -12.02 10.84 0.97
CA GLU A 36 -13.31 11.50 0.87
C GLU A 36 -14.48 10.52 0.57
N PRO A 37 -15.74 10.88 0.86
CA PRO A 37 -16.19 12.13 1.51
C PRO A 37 -16.11 12.09 3.04
N ASP A 38 -16.13 10.90 3.63
CA ASP A 38 -16.32 10.74 5.07
C ASP A 38 -15.02 10.84 5.88
N TRP A 39 -13.86 10.69 5.23
CA TRP A 39 -12.55 10.70 5.87
C TRP A 39 -12.37 9.62 6.94
N ASP A 40 -13.08 8.51 6.77
CA ASP A 40 -12.92 7.32 7.58
C ASP A 40 -11.84 6.39 7.03
N VAL A 41 -11.32 5.51 7.89
CA VAL A 41 -10.39 4.46 7.47
C VAL A 41 -11.10 3.51 6.52
N ASN A 42 -10.50 3.27 5.36
CA ASN A 42 -11.01 2.34 4.35
C ASN A 42 -11.10 0.92 4.95
N PRO A 43 -12.31 0.38 5.18
CA PRO A 43 -12.48 -0.94 5.80
C PRO A 43 -12.04 -2.07 4.87
N HIS A 44 -11.83 -1.79 3.58
CA HIS A 44 -11.42 -2.75 2.57
C HIS A 44 -9.93 -2.69 2.24
N PHE A 45 -9.18 -1.78 2.86
CA PHE A 45 -7.78 -1.52 2.55
C PHE A 45 -6.92 -2.80 2.47
N VAL A 46 -6.98 -3.63 3.50
CA VAL A 46 -6.21 -4.87 3.57
C VAL A 46 -6.61 -5.84 2.44
N THR A 47 -7.90 -5.93 2.15
CA THR A 47 -8.42 -6.78 1.07
C THR A 47 -7.94 -6.29 -0.30
N GLU A 48 -7.91 -4.97 -0.52
CA GLU A 48 -7.42 -4.36 -1.76
C GLU A 48 -5.91 -4.59 -1.95
N VAL A 49 -5.12 -4.43 -0.89
CA VAL A 49 -3.68 -4.74 -0.92
C VAL A 49 -3.45 -6.22 -1.24
N ARG A 50 -4.24 -7.14 -0.67
CA ARG A 50 -4.17 -8.57 -1.00
C ARG A 50 -4.47 -8.86 -2.45
N LYS A 51 -5.49 -8.22 -3.04
CA LYS A 51 -5.82 -8.40 -4.47
C LYS A 51 -4.63 -8.03 -5.36
N VAL A 52 -3.93 -6.95 -5.01
CA VAL A 52 -2.72 -6.51 -5.71
C VAL A 52 -1.58 -7.53 -5.56
N LEU A 53 -1.36 -8.06 -4.34
CA LEU A 53 -0.37 -9.10 -4.09
C LEU A 53 -0.65 -10.39 -4.89
N LEU A 54 -1.91 -10.81 -4.98
CA LEU A 54 -2.32 -11.98 -5.78
C LEU A 54 -2.04 -11.80 -7.28
N GLY A 55 -2.11 -10.56 -7.78
CA GLY A 55 -1.77 -10.25 -9.18
C GLY A 55 -0.27 -10.14 -9.46
N GLY A 56 0.59 -10.14 -8.43
CA GLY A 56 2.01 -9.78 -8.54
C GLY A 56 3.03 -10.83 -8.07
N ALA A 57 2.72 -11.61 -7.02
CA ALA A 57 3.37 -12.87 -6.63
C ALA A 57 3.00 -13.16 -5.16
N THR A 58 2.41 -14.33 -4.92
CA THR A 58 2.41 -14.98 -3.60
C THR A 58 3.85 -15.27 -3.16
N CYS A 59 4.10 -15.28 -1.85
CA CYS A 59 5.38 -15.74 -1.31
C CYS A 59 5.71 -17.12 -1.89
N VAL A 60 6.77 -17.21 -2.69
CA VAL A 60 7.30 -18.49 -3.20
C VAL A 60 8.50 -18.81 -2.33
N GLU A 61 8.47 -19.97 -1.65
CA GLU A 61 9.62 -20.49 -0.90
C GLU A 61 10.23 -19.53 0.14
N GLY A 62 9.40 -18.67 0.76
CA GLY A 62 9.84 -17.74 1.81
C GLY A 62 10.31 -16.37 1.32
N GLU A 63 10.37 -16.13 0.00
CA GLU A 63 10.57 -14.78 -0.55
C GLU A 63 9.22 -14.12 -0.83
N CYS A 64 8.78 -13.27 0.09
CA CYS A 64 7.60 -12.43 -0.10
C CYS A 64 7.94 -11.18 -0.90
N VAL A 65 6.99 -10.71 -1.70
CA VAL A 65 7.11 -9.42 -2.39
C VAL A 65 7.12 -8.29 -1.37
N PRO A 66 8.15 -7.43 -1.33
CA PRO A 66 8.17 -6.30 -0.41
C PRO A 66 7.05 -5.32 -0.73
N VAL A 67 6.25 -4.95 0.27
CA VAL A 67 5.21 -3.92 0.17
C VAL A 67 5.70 -2.66 0.85
N ILE A 68 5.74 -1.55 0.12
CA ILE A 68 6.16 -0.25 0.61
C ILE A 68 4.97 0.71 0.56
N LEU A 69 4.56 1.19 1.73
CA LEU A 69 3.45 2.15 1.85
C LEU A 69 3.97 3.58 1.96
N ILE A 70 3.48 4.48 1.11
CA ILE A 70 3.79 5.91 1.20
C ILE A 70 2.57 6.73 1.59
N CYS A 71 2.79 7.71 2.46
CA CYS A 71 1.84 8.76 2.75
C CYS A 71 2.58 10.10 2.88
N ARG A 72 1.87 11.18 3.22
CA ARG A 72 2.49 12.52 3.36
C ARG A 72 3.55 12.61 4.48
N SER A 73 3.32 11.99 5.63
CA SER A 73 4.10 12.24 6.86
C SER A 73 4.53 10.97 7.63
N GLY A 74 4.30 9.79 7.07
CA GLY A 74 4.55 8.49 7.73
C GLY A 74 3.44 8.02 8.69
N LYS A 75 2.60 8.92 9.23
CA LYS A 75 1.57 8.55 10.22
C LYS A 75 0.54 7.54 9.68
N ARG A 76 0.01 7.77 8.48
CA ARG A 76 -0.96 6.84 7.86
C ARG A 76 -0.28 5.52 7.48
N SER A 77 0.94 5.57 6.97
CA SER A 77 1.70 4.36 6.60
C SER A 77 1.97 3.46 7.81
N LEU A 78 2.23 4.04 8.98
CA LEU A 78 2.43 3.26 10.21
C LEU A 78 1.17 2.47 10.61
N GLU A 79 0.01 3.13 10.64
CA GLU A 79 -1.24 2.47 11.05
C GLU A 79 -1.72 1.46 10.00
N ALA A 80 -1.63 1.81 8.71
CA ALA A 80 -1.93 0.90 7.61
C ALA A 80 -1.01 -0.33 7.63
N GLY A 81 0.29 -0.13 7.88
CA GLY A 81 1.27 -1.22 7.98
C GLY A 81 0.94 -2.18 9.11
N LYS A 82 0.59 -1.67 10.30
CA LYS A 82 0.11 -2.49 11.41
C LYS A 82 -1.11 -3.32 11.04
N ALA A 83 -2.06 -2.75 10.31
CA ALA A 83 -3.25 -3.47 9.85
C ALA A 83 -2.90 -4.62 8.90
N LEU A 84 -1.94 -4.41 7.99
CA LEU A 84 -1.45 -5.48 7.10
C LEU A 84 -0.76 -6.60 7.89
N ILE A 85 0.09 -6.25 8.87
CA ILE A 85 0.78 -7.21 9.73
C ILE A 85 -0.20 -8.01 10.58
N ALA A 86 -1.20 -7.34 11.17
CA ALA A 86 -2.25 -7.99 11.96
C ALA A 86 -3.07 -8.99 11.13
N ASP A 87 -3.19 -8.75 9.82
CA ASP A 87 -3.84 -9.66 8.87
C ASP A 87 -2.89 -10.74 8.32
N GLY A 88 -1.62 -10.77 8.74
CA GLY A 88 -0.65 -11.81 8.41
C GLY A 88 0.22 -11.53 7.17
N ILE A 89 0.23 -10.29 6.66
CA ILE A 89 1.25 -9.85 5.69
C ILE A 89 2.52 -9.56 6.49
N GLN A 90 3.57 -10.35 6.24
CA GLN A 90 4.81 -10.28 6.99
C GLN A 90 5.62 -9.02 6.64
N GLU A 91 6.43 -8.57 7.60
CA GLU A 91 7.39 -7.46 7.45
C GLU A 91 8.52 -7.77 6.45
#